data_AF-A0A0K2ZL71-F1
#
_entry.id   AF-A0A0K2ZL71-F1
#
_cell.length_a   1.000
_cell.length_b   1.000
_cell.length_c   1.000
_cell.angle_alpha   90.00
_cell.angle_beta   90.00
_cell.angle_gamma   90.00
#
_symmetry.space_group_name_H-M   'P 1'
#
loop_
_entity.id
_entity.type
_entity.pdbx_description
1 polymer ?
#
loop_
_entity_poly.entity_id
_entity_poly.type
_entity_poly.pdbx_seq_one_letter_code
_entity_poly.pdbx_strand_id
1 'polypeptide(L)'
;MNQAVSLRAAALMLASTLSFGLMVIAIRLASAHLATVEIAFFRNLFGLLFLLPMLLRPGQPLPRTAQLPRYLLRTAIGLVSMLAGFWAIGHLPLSQAIALSYSTPLFVTLAAALWLGENVRLRRWMAVLCGFAGVLIILRPGAATFSAGTLVALLAAVMGALVAIQIKQLARVDAANTVVFYT
;
A
#
# COMPACT_ATOMS: atom_id res chain seq x y z
N MET A 1 -25.83 6.52 17.95
CA MET A 1 -24.90 5.96 16.94
C MET A 1 -23.94 5.01 17.65
N ASN A 2 -24.07 3.71 17.37
CA ASN A 2 -23.69 2.59 18.27
C ASN A 2 -22.19 2.46 18.61
N GLN A 3 -21.85 2.55 19.89
CA GLN A 3 -20.53 2.21 20.44
C GLN A 3 -20.10 0.77 20.07
N ALA A 4 -21.05 -0.17 19.99
CA ALA A 4 -20.79 -1.56 19.60
C ALA A 4 -20.28 -1.72 18.14
N VAL A 5 -20.72 -0.85 17.22
CA VAL A 5 -20.23 -0.83 15.84
C VAL A 5 -18.80 -0.26 15.80
N SER A 6 -18.53 0.75 16.63
CA SER A 6 -17.20 1.36 16.74
C SER A 6 -16.17 0.38 17.33
N LEU A 7 -16.55 -0.43 18.33
CA LEU A 7 -15.67 -1.44 18.93
C LEU A 7 -15.34 -2.58 17.96
N ARG A 8 -16.34 -3.07 17.21
CA ARG A 8 -16.11 -4.09 16.16
C ARG A 8 -15.21 -3.56 15.04
N ALA A 9 -15.42 -2.31 14.61
CA ALA A 9 -14.55 -1.67 13.62
C ALA A 9 -13.11 -1.53 14.14
N ALA A 10 -12.93 -1.09 15.39
CA ALA A 10 -11.60 -1.00 16.02
C ALA A 10 -10.90 -2.36 16.12
N ALA A 11 -11.61 -3.41 16.54
CA ALA A 11 -11.07 -4.77 16.61
C ALA A 11 -10.64 -5.29 15.23
N LEU A 12 -11.45 -5.06 14.19
CA LEU A 12 -11.12 -5.43 12.82
C LEU A 12 -9.89 -4.66 12.29
N MET A 13 -9.77 -3.37 12.61
CA MET A 13 -8.60 -2.57 12.26
C MET A 13 -7.33 -3.07 12.96
N LEU A 14 -7.42 -3.42 14.24
CA LEU A 14 -6.29 -3.98 14.99
C LEU A 14 -5.86 -5.33 14.42
N ALA A 15 -6.81 -6.23 14.16
CA ALA A 15 -6.53 -7.52 13.54
C ALA A 15 -5.86 -7.34 12.17
N SER A 16 -6.38 -6.45 11.33
CA SER A 16 -5.79 -6.13 10.03
C SER A 16 -4.36 -5.60 10.18
N THR A 17 -4.12 -4.67 11.11
CA THR A 17 -2.79 -4.08 11.32
C THR A 17 -1.78 -5.12 11.81
N LEU A 18 -2.18 -6.01 12.71
CA LEU A 18 -1.35 -7.13 13.17
C LEU A 18 -1.02 -8.09 12.03
N SER A 19 -2.01 -8.47 11.21
CA SER A 19 -1.78 -9.31 10.03
C SER A 19 -0.82 -8.66 9.03
N PHE A 20 -0.94 -7.35 8.79
CA PHE A 20 0.00 -6.62 7.96
C PHE A 20 1.42 -6.61 8.55
N GLY A 21 1.55 -6.45 9.86
CA GLY A 21 2.85 -6.53 10.54
C GLY A 21 3.51 -7.91 10.36
N LEU A 22 2.76 -8.99 10.61
CA LEU A 22 3.24 -10.37 10.40
C LEU A 22 3.65 -10.62 8.94
N MET A 23 2.88 -10.08 7.98
CA MET A 23 3.20 -10.17 6.55
C MET A 23 4.57 -9.53 6.25
N VAL A 24 4.85 -8.33 6.78
CA VAL A 24 6.14 -7.65 6.57
C VAL A 24 7.30 -8.45 7.15
N ILE A 25 7.13 -9.04 8.34
CA ILE A 25 8.14 -9.90 8.96
C ILE A 25 8.38 -11.15 8.08
N ALA A 26 7.32 -11.81 7.62
CA ALA A 26 7.43 -12.97 6.74
C ALA A 26 8.14 -12.63 5.42
N ILE A 27 7.83 -11.49 4.80
CA ILE A 27 8.51 -11.01 3.60
C ILE A 27 9.99 -10.75 3.88
N ARG A 28 10.33 -10.12 5.02
CA ARG A 28 11.73 -9.85 5.39
C ARG A 28 12.53 -11.13 5.59
N LEU A 29 11.95 -12.13 6.26
CA LEU A 29 12.59 -13.44 6.46
C LEU A 29 12.71 -14.20 5.13
N ALA A 30 11.68 -14.20 4.29
CA ALA A 30 11.70 -14.83 2.97
C ALA A 30 12.71 -14.17 2.03
N SER A 31 12.87 -12.85 2.11
CA SER A 31 13.82 -12.09 1.27
C SER A 31 15.29 -12.45 1.55
N ALA A 32 15.58 -13.17 2.65
CA ALA A 32 16.92 -13.68 2.92
C ALA A 32 17.29 -14.91 2.06
N HIS A 33 16.29 -15.62 1.52
CA HIS A 33 16.49 -16.89 0.81
C HIS A 33 15.83 -16.94 -0.58
N LEU A 34 14.85 -16.09 -0.84
CA LEU A 34 14.06 -16.09 -2.09
C LEU A 34 14.16 -14.75 -2.80
N ALA A 35 14.05 -14.79 -4.14
CA ALA A 35 14.01 -13.58 -4.93
C ALA A 35 12.70 -12.81 -4.69
N THR A 36 12.77 -11.47 -4.76
CA THR A 36 11.60 -10.59 -4.57
C THR A 36 10.41 -10.96 -5.45
N VAL A 37 10.67 -11.41 -6.69
CA VAL A 37 9.64 -11.81 -7.65
C VAL A 37 8.93 -13.10 -7.23
N GLU A 38 9.64 -14.05 -6.62
CA GLU A 38 9.05 -15.31 -6.14
C GLU A 38 8.14 -15.04 -4.94
N ILE A 39 8.58 -14.20 -4.00
CA ILE A 39 7.76 -13.78 -2.85
C ILE A 39 6.48 -13.09 -3.34
N ALA A 40 6.61 -12.19 -4.33
CA ALA A 40 5.49 -11.53 -4.99
C ALA A 40 4.53 -12.52 -5.64
N PHE A 41 5.05 -13.52 -6.36
CA PHE A 41 4.28 -14.55 -7.02
C PHE A 41 3.47 -15.39 -6.02
N PHE A 42 4.14 -15.96 -5.00
CA PHE A 42 3.45 -16.77 -3.99
C PHE A 42 2.43 -15.96 -3.19
N ARG A 43 2.73 -14.70 -2.85
CA ARG A 43 1.78 -13.80 -2.19
C ARG A 43 0.49 -13.67 -3.00
N ASN A 44 0.60 -13.38 -4.30
CA ASN A 44 -0.56 -13.22 -5.17
C ASN A 44 -1.27 -14.55 -5.44
N LEU A 45 -0.53 -15.65 -5.58
CA LEU A 45 -1.08 -16.99 -5.77
C LEU A 45 -1.93 -17.43 -4.56
N PHE A 46 -1.41 -17.30 -3.34
CA PHE A 46 -2.17 -17.64 -2.14
C PHE A 46 -3.35 -16.69 -1.93
N GLY A 47 -3.18 -15.40 -2.24
CA GLY A 47 -4.28 -14.43 -2.24
C GLY A 47 -5.42 -14.88 -3.16
N LEU A 48 -5.09 -15.27 -4.39
CA LEU A 48 -6.06 -15.79 -5.36
C LEU A 48 -6.71 -17.10 -4.88
N LEU A 49 -5.93 -18.03 -4.32
CA LEU A 49 -6.43 -19.31 -3.85
C LEU A 49 -7.41 -19.17 -2.68
N PHE A 50 -7.18 -18.20 -1.78
CA PHE A 50 -8.11 -17.85 -0.71
C PHE A 50 -9.35 -17.09 -1.21
N LEU A 51 -9.22 -16.29 -2.27
CA LEU A 51 -10.34 -15.59 -2.89
C LEU A 51 -11.24 -16.54 -3.70
N LEU A 52 -10.66 -17.60 -4.30
CA LEU A 52 -11.33 -18.57 -5.16
C LEU A 52 -12.60 -19.21 -4.57
N PRO A 53 -12.61 -19.74 -3.33
CA PRO A 53 -13.83 -20.30 -2.74
C PRO A 53 -14.88 -19.24 -2.45
N MET A 54 -14.50 -17.97 -2.27
CA MET A 54 -15.45 -16.87 -2.12
C MET A 54 -16.09 -16.49 -3.46
N LEU A 55 -15.34 -16.66 -4.55
CA LEU A 55 -15.74 -16.41 -5.93
C LEU A 55 -16.64 -17.50 -6.53
N LEU A 56 -16.37 -18.76 -6.19
CA LEU A 56 -17.12 -19.91 -6.69
C LEU A 56 -18.43 -20.14 -5.93
N ARG A 57 -18.80 -19.26 -4.98
CA ARG A 57 -20.08 -19.33 -4.27
C ARG A 57 -21.23 -19.12 -5.25
N PRO A 58 -22.10 -20.13 -5.45
CA PRO A 58 -23.24 -20.00 -6.37
C PRO A 58 -24.16 -18.85 -5.95
N GLY A 59 -24.53 -17.99 -6.89
CA GLY A 59 -25.59 -16.98 -6.71
C GLY A 59 -25.16 -15.52 -6.59
N GLN A 60 -23.86 -15.19 -6.63
CA GLN A 60 -23.41 -13.80 -6.77
C GLN A 60 -22.94 -13.53 -8.21
N PRO A 61 -23.59 -12.61 -8.96
CA PRO A 61 -23.11 -12.25 -10.29
C PRO A 61 -21.69 -11.68 -10.16
N LEU A 62 -20.77 -12.11 -11.04
CA LEU A 62 -19.43 -11.51 -11.08
C LEU A 62 -19.58 -9.99 -11.20
N PRO A 63 -18.90 -9.21 -10.35
CA PRO A 63 -19.01 -7.76 -10.42
C PRO A 63 -18.49 -7.32 -11.79
N ARG A 64 -19.35 -6.71 -12.60
CA ARG A 64 -18.98 -6.17 -13.91
C ARG A 64 -18.52 -4.73 -13.72
N THR A 65 -17.32 -4.41 -14.19
CA THR A 65 -16.84 -3.02 -14.23
C THR A 65 -16.63 -2.57 -15.67
N ALA A 66 -17.05 -1.35 -15.98
CA ALA A 66 -16.73 -0.68 -17.25
C ALA A 66 -15.33 -0.06 -17.24
N GLN A 67 -14.60 -0.10 -16.11
CA GLN A 67 -13.32 0.58 -15.90
C GLN A 67 -12.12 -0.36 -15.95
N LEU A 68 -12.22 -1.48 -16.67
CA LEU A 68 -11.15 -2.48 -16.80
C LEU A 68 -9.75 -1.87 -17.11
N PRO A 69 -9.61 -0.88 -18.01
CA PRO A 69 -8.31 -0.24 -18.27
C PRO A 69 -7.71 0.46 -17.05
N ARG A 70 -8.55 1.04 -16.18
CA ARG A 70 -8.10 1.71 -14.94
C ARG A 70 -7.64 0.68 -13.90
N TYR A 71 -8.31 -0.47 -13.83
CA TYR A 71 -7.85 -1.59 -12.99
C TYR A 71 -6.52 -2.16 -13.49
N LEU A 72 -6.34 -2.31 -14.81
CA LEU A 72 -5.05 -2.77 -15.37
C LEU A 72 -3.89 -1.80 -15.07
N LEU A 73 -4.12 -0.50 -15.24
CA LEU A 73 -3.11 0.50 -14.89
C LEU A 73 -2.79 0.46 -13.39
N ARG A 74 -3.82 0.27 -12.56
CA ARG A 74 -3.71 0.17 -11.10
C ARG A 74 -2.96 -1.06 -10.63
N THR A 75 -3.19 -2.22 -11.24
CA THR A 75 -2.47 -3.44 -10.92
C THR A 75 -1.03 -3.36 -11.40
N ALA A 76 -0.77 -2.78 -12.57
CA ALA A 76 0.59 -2.54 -13.07
C ALA A 76 1.40 -1.62 -12.15
N ILE A 77 0.87 -0.46 -11.78
CA ILE A 77 1.53 0.48 -10.85
C ILE A 77 1.68 -0.15 -9.46
N GLY A 78 0.66 -0.89 -9.01
CA GLY A 78 0.69 -1.64 -7.76
C GLY A 78 1.79 -2.70 -7.73
N LEU A 79 1.97 -3.43 -8.82
CA LEU A 79 3.02 -4.43 -8.97
C LEU A 79 4.41 -3.78 -8.92
N VAL A 80 4.61 -2.68 -9.64
CA VAL A 80 5.87 -1.92 -9.61
C VAL A 80 6.16 -1.39 -8.20
N SER A 81 5.16 -0.80 -7.53
CA SER A 81 5.28 -0.32 -6.14
C SER A 81 5.67 -1.45 -5.20
N MET A 82 5.02 -2.61 -5.34
CA MET A 82 5.25 -3.77 -4.50
C MET A 82 6.65 -4.36 -4.71
N LEU A 83 7.07 -4.54 -5.96
CA LEU A 83 8.40 -5.06 -6.28
C LEU A 83 9.49 -4.11 -5.78
N ALA A 84 9.35 -2.80 -6.02
CA ALA A 84 10.26 -1.79 -5.50
C ALA A 84 10.31 -1.80 -3.96
N GLY A 85 9.16 -1.93 -3.29
CA GLY A 85 9.06 -1.99 -1.84
C GLY A 85 9.71 -3.25 -1.25
N PHE A 86 9.46 -4.42 -1.83
CA PHE A 86 10.07 -5.68 -1.39
C PHE A 86 11.57 -5.70 -1.66
N TRP A 87 12.00 -5.17 -2.80
CA TRP A 87 13.41 -5.02 -3.11
C TRP A 87 14.09 -4.09 -2.09
N ALA A 88 13.45 -2.97 -1.74
CA ALA A 88 13.94 -2.05 -0.71
C ALA A 88 14.01 -2.74 0.67
N ILE A 89 13.02 -3.53 1.05
CA ILE A 89 13.02 -4.31 2.29
C ILE A 89 14.15 -5.36 2.29
N GLY A 90 14.50 -5.95 1.16
CA GLY A 90 15.60 -6.92 1.04
C GLY A 90 16.99 -6.28 1.07
N HIS A 91 17.15 -5.09 0.48
CA HIS A 91 18.46 -4.48 0.22
C HIS A 91 18.83 -3.31 1.14
N LEU A 92 17.87 -2.74 1.88
CA LEU A 92 18.13 -1.70 2.88
C LEU A 92 18.00 -2.25 4.31
N PRO A 93 18.64 -1.58 5.28
CA PRO A 93 18.28 -1.72 6.68
C PRO A 93 16.76 -1.56 6.85
N LEU A 94 16.12 -2.48 7.60
CA LEU A 94 14.66 -2.51 7.74
C LEU A 94 14.12 -1.16 8.24
N SER A 95 14.84 -0.52 9.16
CA SER A 95 14.52 0.80 9.68
C SER A 95 14.43 1.87 8.58
N GLN A 96 15.36 1.85 7.61
CA GLN A 96 15.37 2.80 6.50
C GLN A 96 14.24 2.52 5.51
N ALA A 97 14.00 1.24 5.17
CA ALA A 97 12.92 0.86 4.26
C ALA A 97 11.53 1.25 4.82
N ILE A 98 11.31 1.02 6.11
CA ILE A 98 10.06 1.40 6.78
C ILE A 98 9.94 2.92 6.94
N ALA A 99 11.01 3.61 7.32
CA ALA A 99 11.00 5.07 7.42
C ALA A 99 10.68 5.73 6.07
N LEU A 100 11.29 5.27 4.98
CA LEU A 100 10.99 5.77 3.64
C LEU A 100 9.55 5.45 3.23
N SER A 101 9.00 4.32 3.65
CA SER A 101 7.58 4.00 3.41
C SER A 101 6.62 4.95 4.13
N TYR A 102 7.01 5.52 5.28
CA TYR A 102 6.25 6.59 5.96
C TYR A 102 6.25 7.92 5.21
N SER A 103 7.01 8.05 4.12
CA SER A 103 6.87 9.18 3.21
C SER A 103 5.65 9.06 2.27
N THR A 104 5.08 7.86 2.12
CA THR A 104 3.90 7.62 1.26
C THR A 104 2.74 8.59 1.52
N PRO A 105 2.33 8.89 2.77
CA PRO A 105 1.26 9.85 3.06
C PRO A 105 1.52 11.29 2.56
N LEU A 106 2.79 11.72 2.43
CA LEU A 106 3.14 13.00 1.79
C LEU A 106 2.72 12.99 0.33
N PHE A 107 3.19 11.98 -0.39
CA PHE A 107 2.88 11.82 -1.81
C PHE A 107 1.39 11.60 -2.05
N VAL A 108 0.69 10.89 -1.16
CA VAL A 108 -0.77 10.75 -1.23
C VAL A 108 -1.45 12.10 -1.09
N THR A 109 -1.01 12.93 -0.15
CA THR A 109 -1.62 14.25 0.09
C THR A 109 -1.39 15.19 -1.10
N LEU A 110 -0.16 15.21 -1.62
CA LEU A 110 0.21 15.93 -2.84
C LEU A 110 -0.62 15.46 -4.04
N ALA A 111 -0.67 14.15 -4.28
CA ALA A 111 -1.41 13.57 -5.39
C ALA A 111 -2.92 13.79 -5.24
N ALA A 112 -3.47 13.77 -4.01
CA ALA A 112 -4.88 14.11 -3.79
C ALA A 112 -5.20 15.57 -4.13
N ALA A 113 -4.31 16.50 -3.77
CA ALA A 113 -4.49 17.91 -4.11
C ALA A 113 -4.43 18.13 -5.63
N LEU A 114 -3.46 17.51 -6.31
CA LEU A 114 -3.23 17.69 -7.75
C LEU A 114 -4.24 16.94 -8.63
N TRP A 115 -4.49 15.64 -8.36
CA TRP A 115 -5.35 14.81 -9.22
C TRP A 115 -6.83 14.84 -8.86
N LEU A 116 -7.18 15.01 -7.58
CA LEU A 116 -8.59 15.04 -7.15
C LEU A 116 -9.12 16.45 -6.95
N GLY A 117 -8.26 17.48 -7.01
CA GLY A 117 -8.65 18.85 -6.69
C GLY A 117 -9.14 19.02 -5.25
N GLU A 118 -8.73 18.12 -4.34
CA GLU A 118 -9.14 18.23 -2.94
C GLU A 118 -8.45 19.41 -2.26
N ASN A 119 -9.23 20.32 -1.68
CA ASN A 119 -8.68 21.43 -0.89
C ASN A 119 -8.08 20.92 0.43
N VAL A 120 -6.77 20.73 0.43
CA VAL A 120 -5.99 20.29 1.59
C VAL A 120 -5.82 21.46 2.56
N ARG A 121 -6.54 21.42 3.70
CA ARG A 121 -6.41 22.41 4.78
C ARG A 121 -4.99 22.42 5.36
N LEU A 122 -4.54 23.59 5.83
CA LEU A 122 -3.21 23.80 6.41
C LEU A 122 -2.86 22.79 7.52
N ARG A 123 -3.84 22.39 8.34
CA ARG A 123 -3.66 21.35 9.38
C ARG A 123 -3.13 20.02 8.82
N ARG A 124 -3.57 19.61 7.63
CA ARG A 124 -3.16 18.35 7.00
C ARG A 124 -1.75 18.49 6.42
N TRP A 125 -1.41 19.65 5.86
CA TRP A 125 -0.03 19.97 5.46
C TRP A 125 0.95 19.93 6.63
N MET A 126 0.58 20.52 7.77
CA MET A 126 1.42 20.48 8.98
C MET A 126 1.62 19.04 9.48
N ALA A 127 0.57 18.21 9.50
CA ALA A 127 0.69 16.80 9.91
C ALA A 127 1.62 16.02 8.97
N VAL A 128 1.51 16.29 7.67
CA VAL A 128 2.32 15.68 6.61
C VAL A 128 3.79 16.10 6.74
N LEU A 129 4.08 17.39 6.91
CA LEU A 129 5.45 17.90 7.15
C LEU A 129 6.05 17.37 8.46
N CYS A 130 5.25 17.28 9.53
CA CYS A 130 5.68 16.70 10.80
C CYS A 130 6.04 15.20 10.63
N GLY A 131 5.21 14.44 9.91
CA GLY A 131 5.52 13.06 9.54
C GLY A 131 6.82 12.94 8.75
N PHE A 132 7.05 13.83 7.78
CA PHE A 132 8.31 13.87 7.02
C PHE A 132 9.53 14.19 7.88
N ALA A 133 9.41 15.14 8.81
CA ALA A 133 10.47 15.45 9.76
C ALA A 133 10.84 14.20 10.60
N GLY A 134 9.84 13.43 11.02
CA GLY A 134 10.07 12.13 11.69
C GLY A 134 10.84 11.14 10.81
N VAL A 135 10.51 11.06 9.51
CA VAL A 135 11.25 10.23 8.55
C VAL A 135 12.71 10.67 8.45
N LEU A 136 13.00 11.97 8.35
CA LEU A 136 14.36 12.49 8.30
C LEU A 136 15.15 12.16 9.57
N ILE A 137 14.54 12.25 10.75
CA ILE A 137 15.18 11.88 12.01
C ILE A 137 15.59 10.40 12.01
N ILE A 138 14.69 9.51 11.56
CA ILE A 138 14.98 8.06 11.49
C ILE A 138 16.05 7.75 10.44
N LEU A 139 16.00 8.43 9.29
CA LEU A 139 16.97 8.24 8.21
C LEU A 139 18.38 8.72 8.59
N ARG A 140 18.47 9.60 9.61
CA ARG A 140 19.71 10.16 10.18
C ARG A 140 20.66 10.65 9.07
N PRO A 141 20.27 11.71 8.33
CA PRO A 141 21.02 12.23 7.19
C PRO A 141 22.43 12.62 7.66
N GLY A 142 23.43 11.82 7.29
CA GLY A 142 24.81 11.93 7.76
C GLY A 142 25.49 10.59 8.06
N ALA A 143 24.72 9.57 8.47
CA ALA A 143 25.24 8.21 8.70
C ALA A 143 24.94 7.23 7.55
N ALA A 144 23.93 7.54 6.74
CA ALA A 144 23.51 6.74 5.60
C ALA A 144 23.98 7.38 4.28
N THR A 145 24.83 6.69 3.53
CA THR A 145 25.14 7.05 2.13
C THR A 145 23.85 6.98 1.32
N PHE A 146 23.49 8.08 0.68
CA PHE A 146 22.39 8.14 -0.30
C PHE A 146 22.68 7.10 -1.40
N SER A 147 22.01 5.95 -1.31
CA SER A 147 22.28 4.80 -2.18
C SER A 147 21.17 4.64 -3.20
N ALA A 148 21.44 3.90 -4.28
CA ALA A 148 20.41 3.55 -5.28
C ALA A 148 19.15 2.95 -4.63
N GLY A 149 19.29 2.25 -3.49
CA GLY A 149 18.14 1.68 -2.79
C GLY A 149 17.21 2.72 -2.17
N THR A 150 17.73 3.85 -1.69
CA THR A 150 16.87 4.92 -1.15
C THR A 150 15.95 5.50 -2.24
N LEU A 151 16.45 5.62 -3.48
CA LEU A 151 15.65 6.02 -4.65
C LEU A 151 14.57 4.99 -4.97
N VAL A 152 14.89 3.69 -4.92
CA VAL A 152 13.91 2.61 -5.15
C VAL A 152 12.82 2.61 -4.09
N ALA A 153 13.16 2.83 -2.80
CA ALA A 153 12.15 2.93 -1.74
C ALA A 153 11.28 4.18 -1.89
N LEU A 154 11.86 5.31 -2.32
CA LEU A 154 11.11 6.53 -2.61
C LEU A 154 10.16 6.33 -3.79
N LEU A 155 10.62 5.67 -4.86
CA LEU A 155 9.80 5.27 -5.99
C LEU A 155 8.64 4.39 -5.53
N ALA A 156 8.89 3.41 -4.65
CA ALA A 156 7.86 2.56 -4.08
C ALA A 156 6.79 3.38 -3.34
N ALA A 157 7.20 4.38 -2.56
CA ALA A 157 6.30 5.29 -1.84
C ALA A 157 5.46 6.17 -2.78
N VAL A 158 6.07 6.71 -3.85
CA VAL A 158 5.35 7.50 -4.87
C VAL A 158 4.33 6.62 -5.61
N MET A 159 4.73 5.44 -6.07
CA MET A 159 3.83 4.51 -6.76
C MET A 159 2.72 4.01 -5.82
N GLY A 160 3.03 3.78 -4.55
CA GLY A 160 2.07 3.42 -3.52
C GLY A 160 1.04 4.53 -3.28
N ALA A 161 1.48 5.79 -3.35
CA ALA A 161 0.58 6.93 -3.27
C ALA A 161 -0.37 7.03 -4.46
N LEU A 162 0.13 6.82 -5.69
CA LEU A 162 -0.69 6.77 -6.90
C LEU A 162 -1.73 5.65 -6.82
N VAL A 163 -1.32 4.48 -6.34
CA VAL A 163 -2.19 3.33 -6.06
C VAL A 163 -3.32 3.70 -5.08
N ALA A 164 -3.01 4.37 -3.99
CA ALA A 164 -4.00 4.80 -3.00
C ALA A 164 -5.01 5.80 -3.60
N ILE A 165 -4.53 6.73 -4.43
CA ILE A 165 -5.37 7.69 -5.15
C ILE A 165 -6.29 7.01 -6.16
N GLN A 166 -5.77 6.06 -6.93
CA GLN A 166 -6.57 5.29 -7.89
C GLN A 166 -7.63 4.43 -7.21
N ILE A 167 -7.32 3.78 -6.08
CA ILE A 167 -8.33 3.08 -5.25
C ILE A 167 -9.42 4.07 -4.85
N LYS A 168 -9.05 5.26 -4.38
CA LYS A 168 -10.00 6.27 -3.93
C LYS A 168 -10.90 6.77 -5.06
N GLN A 169 -10.39 6.85 -6.29
CA GLN A 169 -11.20 7.17 -7.47
C GLN A 169 -12.13 6.02 -7.87
N LEU A 170 -11.64 4.78 -7.89
CA LEU A 170 -12.42 3.58 -8.23
C LEU A 170 -13.52 3.31 -7.21
N ALA A 171 -13.23 3.46 -5.91
CA ALA A 171 -14.19 3.26 -4.82
C ALA A 171 -15.31 4.32 -4.78
N ARG A 172 -15.21 5.42 -5.56
CA ARG A 172 -16.31 6.37 -5.77
C ARG A 172 -17.32 5.88 -6.80
N VAL A 173 -16.94 4.93 -7.65
CA VAL A 173 -17.77 4.43 -8.76
C VAL A 173 -18.20 2.99 -8.53
N ASP A 174 -17.27 2.15 -8.09
CA ASP A 174 -17.48 0.72 -7.86
C ASP A 174 -17.59 0.40 -6.37
N ALA A 175 -18.44 -0.57 -6.03
CA ALA A 175 -18.54 -1.10 -4.67
C ALA A 175 -17.22 -1.72 -4.20
N ALA A 176 -16.96 -1.70 -2.89
CA ALA A 176 -15.71 -2.20 -2.31
C ALA A 176 -15.37 -3.65 -2.72
N ASN A 177 -16.38 -4.53 -2.83
CA ASN A 177 -16.19 -5.91 -3.27
C ASN A 177 -15.67 -6.00 -4.72
N THR A 178 -16.13 -5.12 -5.60
CA THR A 178 -15.66 -5.03 -6.99
C THR A 178 -14.21 -4.56 -7.04
N VAL A 179 -13.85 -3.58 -6.21
CA VAL A 179 -12.48 -3.06 -6.15
C VAL A 179 -11.50 -4.16 -5.71
N VAL A 180 -11.85 -4.93 -4.67
CA VAL A 180 -11.03 -6.06 -4.19
C VAL A 180 -10.92 -7.17 -5.25
N PHE A 181 -11.96 -7.39 -6.04
CA PHE A 181 -11.95 -8.44 -7.06
C PHE A 181 -11.02 -8.12 -8.24
N TYR A 182 -10.95 -6.86 -8.68
CA TYR A 182 -10.14 -6.44 -9.83
C TYR A 182 -8.76 -5.86 -9.46
N THR A 183 -8.38 -5.88 -8.17
CA THR A 183 -7.07 -5.41 -7.67
C THR A 183 -6.16 -6.59 -7.37
#